data_AF-A0A5C5S533-F1
#
_entry.id   AF-A0A5C5S533-F1
#
_cell.length_a   1.000
_cell.length_b   1.000
_cell.length_c   1.000
_cell.angle_alpha   90.00
_cell.angle_beta   90.00
_cell.angle_gamma   90.00
#
_symmetry.space_group_name_H-M   'P 1'
#
loop_
_entity.id
_entity.type
_entity.pdbx_description
1 polymer ?
#
loop_
_entity_poly.entity_id
_entity_poly.type
_entity_poly.pdbx_seq_one_letter_code
_entity_poly.pdbx_strand_id
1 'polypeptide(L)'
;MAGLRGTFRAEIWLSEVFAACRFVSLPNHLADEIDDTVDRSKPGFGSVRVSVTIGGTSWDTSVFPDAARRTYVLPLKKAVRIAEGVDIGDTVDVDLAVRG
;
A
#
# COMPACT_ATOMS: atom_id res chain seq x y z
N MET A 1 -3.71 1.64 22.40
CA MET A 1 -3.06 2.44 21.33
C MET A 1 -3.91 2.27 20.09
N ALA A 2 -4.38 3.36 19.48
CA ALA A 2 -5.16 3.27 18.25
C ALA A 2 -4.23 2.84 17.12
N GLY A 3 -4.56 1.75 16.41
CA GLY A 3 -3.80 1.34 15.23
C GLY A 3 -3.87 2.42 14.15
N LEU A 4 -2.72 2.67 13.48
CA LEU A 4 -2.61 3.59 12.35
C LEU A 4 -3.62 3.21 11.27
N ARG A 5 -4.41 4.19 10.83
CA ARG A 5 -5.37 4.04 9.74
C ARG A 5 -5.48 5.33 8.95
N GLY A 6 -5.66 5.22 7.64
CA GLY A 6 -5.83 6.37 6.77
C GLY A 6 -6.56 6.00 5.49
N THR A 7 -7.20 7.00 4.90
CA THR A 7 -7.85 6.90 3.59
C THR A 7 -7.16 7.86 2.63
N PHE A 8 -6.87 7.42 1.42
CA PHE A 8 -6.23 8.27 0.42
C PHE A 8 -6.59 7.84 -1.01
N ARG A 9 -6.38 8.75 -1.95
CA ARG A 9 -6.47 8.46 -3.38
C ARG A 9 -5.08 8.30 -3.97
N ALA A 10 -4.91 7.28 -4.82
CA ALA A 10 -3.66 7.07 -5.52
C ALA A 10 -3.89 6.47 -6.90
N GLU A 11 -3.03 6.85 -7.84
CA GLU A 11 -3.00 6.29 -9.19
C GLU A 11 -2.30 4.93 -9.20
N ILE A 12 -2.87 3.98 -9.92
CA ILE A 12 -2.29 2.66 -10.15
C ILE A 12 -1.17 2.77 -11.20
N TRP A 13 0.03 2.35 -10.84
CA TRP A 13 1.19 2.34 -11.74
C TRP A 13 1.77 0.94 -11.92
N LEU A 14 2.40 0.71 -13.08
CA LEU A 14 3.11 -0.52 -13.41
C LEU A 14 4.55 -0.46 -12.90
N SER A 15 5.01 -1.50 -12.22
CA SER A 15 6.41 -1.56 -11.79
C SER A 15 7.36 -1.82 -12.96
N GLU A 16 8.42 -1.02 -13.03
CA GLU A 16 9.51 -1.18 -14.00
C GLU A 16 10.38 -2.41 -13.68
N VAL A 17 10.50 -2.75 -12.40
CA VAL A 17 11.33 -3.87 -11.91
C VAL A 17 10.53 -5.18 -11.88
N PHE A 18 9.25 -5.08 -11.50
CA PHE A 18 8.34 -6.22 -11.43
C PHE A 18 7.23 -6.05 -12.46
N ALA A 19 7.54 -6.29 -13.74
CA ALA A 19 6.68 -5.96 -14.88
C ALA A 19 5.23 -6.50 -14.84
N ALA A 20 4.93 -7.51 -14.02
CA ALA A 20 3.57 -8.02 -13.82
C ALA A 20 2.80 -7.32 -12.67
N CYS A 21 3.51 -6.61 -11.80
CA CYS A 21 3.00 -6.03 -10.57
C CYS A 21 2.53 -4.59 -10.79
N ARG A 22 1.39 -4.29 -10.18
CA ARG A 22 0.86 -2.94 -10.10
C ARG A 22 0.86 -2.49 -8.66
N PHE A 23 1.09 -1.21 -8.49
CA PHE A 23 1.25 -0.61 -7.19
C PHE A 23 0.47 0.70 -7.12
N VAL A 24 0.20 1.10 -5.89
CA VAL A 24 -0.09 2.50 -5.55
C VAL A 24 0.94 2.97 -4.54
N SER A 25 1.21 4.26 -4.55
CA SER A 25 2.13 4.90 -3.60
C SER A 25 1.34 5.52 -2.46
N LEU A 26 1.80 5.31 -1.22
CA LEU A 26 1.19 5.96 -0.07
C LEU A 26 1.54 7.47 -0.07
N PRO A 27 0.62 8.32 0.40
CA PRO A 27 0.95 9.71 0.72
C PRO A 27 2.03 9.79 1.80
N ASN A 28 2.89 10.80 1.72
CA ASN A 28 4.03 10.94 2.63
C ASN A 28 3.60 10.98 4.11
N HIS A 29 2.49 11.65 4.46
CA HIS A 29 2.04 11.69 5.85
C HIS A 29 1.76 10.29 6.44
N LEU A 30 1.19 9.36 5.64
CA LEU A 30 0.99 7.98 6.11
C LEU A 30 2.31 7.21 6.14
N ALA A 31 3.23 7.48 5.22
CA ALA A 31 4.57 6.88 5.25
C ALA A 31 5.34 7.32 6.51
N ASP A 32 5.29 8.61 6.85
CA ASP A 32 5.93 9.19 8.04
C ASP A 32 5.34 8.58 9.31
N GLU A 33 4.00 8.50 9.41
CA GLU A 33 3.35 7.86 10.56
C GLU A 33 3.71 6.36 10.69
N ILE A 34 3.89 5.65 9.57
CA ILE A 34 4.36 4.26 9.57
C ILE A 34 5.80 4.18 10.08
N ASP A 35 6.70 5.04 9.60
CA ASP A 35 8.10 5.09 10.04
C ASP A 35 8.21 5.41 11.54
N ASP A 36 7.35 6.28 12.08
CA ASP A 36 7.29 6.62 13.50
C ASP A 36 6.76 5.47 14.38
N THR A 37 5.93 4.60 13.81
CA THR A 37 5.26 3.52 14.55
C THR A 37 5.99 2.18 14.45
N VAL A 38 6.64 1.90 13.32
CA VAL A 38 7.21 0.59 13.00
C VAL A 38 8.72 0.59 13.21
N ASP A 39 9.16 -0.29 14.11
CA ASP A 39 10.58 -0.55 14.30
C ASP A 39 11.18 -1.27 13.07
N ARG A 40 11.91 -0.51 12.25
CA ARG A 40 12.59 -0.99 11.04
C ARG A 40 13.75 -1.94 11.31
N SER A 41 14.17 -2.11 12.56
CA SER A 41 15.18 -3.12 12.94
C SER A 41 14.62 -4.55 12.92
N LYS A 42 13.29 -4.70 12.83
CA LYS A 42 12.63 -6.01 12.75
C LYS A 42 12.88 -6.69 11.39
N PRO A 43 12.99 -8.03 11.38
CA PRO A 43 13.18 -8.81 10.15
C PRO A 43 12.02 -8.61 9.17
N GLY A 44 12.30 -8.70 7.87
CA GLY A 44 11.30 -8.53 6.81
C GLY A 44 11.49 -7.32 5.90
N PHE A 45 12.73 -6.82 5.79
CA PHE A 45 13.11 -5.73 4.85
C PHE A 45 12.32 -4.43 5.04
N GLY A 46 11.86 -4.14 6.27
CA GLY A 46 11.05 -2.96 6.57
C GLY A 46 9.61 -3.01 6.02
N SER A 47 9.13 -4.19 5.61
CA SER A 47 7.73 -4.36 5.20
C SER A 47 6.77 -4.25 6.39
N VAL A 48 5.59 -3.68 6.15
CA VAL A 48 4.59 -3.41 7.18
C VAL A 48 3.29 -4.09 6.81
N ARG A 49 2.75 -4.91 7.71
CA ARG A 49 1.47 -5.59 7.49
C ARG A 49 0.32 -4.60 7.61
N VAL A 50 -0.59 -4.68 6.65
CA VAL A 50 -1.75 -3.80 6.56
C VAL A 50 -3.00 -4.60 6.16
N SER A 51 -4.16 -4.13 6.61
CA SER A 51 -5.43 -4.39 5.93
C SER A 51 -5.71 -3.26 4.97
N VAL A 52 -6.23 -3.60 3.81
CA VAL A 52 -6.59 -2.64 2.78
C VAL A 52 -8.00 -2.89 2.29
N THR A 53 -8.74 -1.82 2.02
CA THR A 53 -9.99 -1.85 1.28
C THR A 53 -9.88 -0.91 0.08
N ILE A 54 -10.32 -1.40 -1.08
CA ILE A 54 -10.57 -0.58 -2.28
C ILE A 54 -11.95 -0.97 -2.79
N GLY A 55 -12.83 0.02 -2.91
CA GLY A 55 -14.23 -0.21 -3.28
C GLY A 55 -14.89 -1.23 -2.35
N GLY A 56 -15.35 -2.35 -2.90
CA GLY A 56 -15.97 -3.45 -2.14
C GLY A 56 -15.00 -4.51 -1.61
N THR A 57 -13.76 -4.51 -2.07
CA THR A 57 -12.80 -5.60 -1.81
C THR A 57 -11.85 -5.23 -0.67
N SER A 58 -11.80 -6.08 0.36
CA SER A 58 -10.86 -5.96 1.47
C SER A 58 -9.91 -7.15 1.54
N TRP A 59 -8.63 -6.91 1.82
CA TRP A 59 -7.63 -7.98 1.94
C TRP A 59 -6.47 -7.57 2.84
N ASP A 60 -5.80 -8.57 3.42
CA ASP A 60 -4.54 -8.37 4.12
C ASP A 60 -3.34 -8.52 3.18
N THR A 61 -2.35 -7.64 3.36
CA THR A 61 -1.11 -7.61 2.61
C THR A 61 -0.01 -6.88 3.38
N SER A 62 1.09 -6.55 2.70
CA SER A 62 2.14 -5.69 3.24
C SER A 62 2.39 -4.52 2.29
N VAL A 63 2.74 -3.38 2.87
CA VAL A 63 3.39 -2.28 2.14
C VAL A 63 4.90 -2.41 2.27
N PHE A 64 5.62 -1.94 1.25
CA PHE A 64 7.08 -2.06 1.16
C PHE A 64 7.71 -0.69 0.98
N PRO A 65 8.84 -0.40 1.65
CA PRO A 65 9.53 0.86 1.46
C PRO A 65 10.10 0.94 0.04
N ASP A 66 9.92 2.09 -0.62
CA ASP A 66 10.48 2.42 -1.92
C ASP A 66 11.39 3.64 -1.77
N ALA A 67 12.71 3.41 -1.86
CA ALA A 67 13.71 4.46 -1.67
C ALA A 67 13.71 5.49 -2.81
N ALA A 68 13.37 5.08 -4.04
CA ALA A 68 13.35 5.98 -5.19
C ALA A 68 12.17 6.96 -5.10
N ARG A 69 11.01 6.47 -4.68
CA ARG A 69 9.80 7.27 -4.47
C ARG A 69 9.72 7.93 -3.11
N ARG A 70 10.61 7.56 -2.17
CA ARG A 70 10.67 8.05 -0.78
C ARG A 70 9.35 7.89 -0.04
N THR A 71 8.69 6.75 -0.23
CA THR A 71 7.40 6.41 0.40
C THR A 71 7.26 4.89 0.51
N TYR A 72 6.12 4.41 0.96
CA TYR A 72 5.72 3.01 0.89
C TYR A 72 4.88 2.73 -0.36
N VAL A 73 5.04 1.53 -0.92
CA VAL A 73 4.26 1.05 -2.07
C VAL A 73 3.38 -0.12 -1.65
N LEU A 74 2.14 -0.10 -2.11
CA LEU A 74 1.14 -1.12 -1.87
C LEU A 74 0.92 -1.93 -3.16
N PRO A 75 1.25 -3.23 -3.18
CA PRO A 75 0.95 -4.08 -4.32
C PRO A 75 -0.56 -4.33 -4.45
N LEU A 76 -1.07 -4.20 -5.68
CA LEU A 76 -2.44 -4.54 -6.03
C LEU A 76 -2.51 -5.93 -6.65
N LYS A 77 -3.12 -6.87 -5.92
CA LYS A 77 -3.34 -8.25 -6.38
C LYS A 77 -4.21 -8.25 -7.64
N LYS A 78 -3.90 -9.14 -8.59
CA LYS A 78 -4.70 -9.30 -9.82
C LYS A 78 -6.19 -9.53 -9.52
N ALA A 79 -6.51 -10.34 -8.50
CA ALA A 79 -7.90 -10.61 -8.12
C ALA A 79 -8.66 -9.37 -7.66
N VAL A 80 -8.01 -8.46 -6.91
CA VAL A 80 -8.61 -7.19 -6.46
C VAL A 80 -8.91 -6.30 -7.66
N ARG A 81 -7.93 -6.15 -8.57
CA ARG A 81 -8.08 -5.34 -9.78
C ARG A 81 -9.22 -5.82 -10.67
N ILE A 82 -9.36 -7.14 -10.82
CA ILE A 82 -10.47 -7.74 -11.57
C ILE A 82 -11.81 -7.49 -10.86
N ALA A 83 -11.87 -7.65 -9.53
CA ALA A 83 -13.10 -7.49 -8.77
C ALA A 83 -13.63 -6.05 -8.80
N GLU A 84 -12.73 -5.06 -8.66
CA GLU A 84 -13.09 -3.64 -8.65
C GLU A 84 -13.07 -2.99 -10.05
N GLY A 85 -12.66 -3.73 -11.09
CA GLY A 85 -12.62 -3.23 -12.47
C GLY A 85 -11.61 -2.11 -12.71
N VAL A 86 -10.46 -2.13 -12.03
CA VAL A 86 -9.42 -1.09 -12.09
C VAL A 86 -8.10 -1.59 -12.66
N ASP A 87 -7.39 -0.75 -13.41
CA ASP A 87 -6.06 -1.03 -13.95
C ASP A 87 -5.14 0.21 -13.93
N ILE A 88 -3.99 0.11 -14.59
CA ILE A 88 -2.97 1.17 -14.67
C ILE A 88 -3.58 2.47 -15.19
N GLY A 89 -3.26 3.58 -14.52
CA GLY A 89 -3.76 4.92 -14.81
C GLY A 89 -5.06 5.27 -14.07
N ASP A 90 -5.77 4.30 -13.51
CA ASP A 90 -6.94 4.58 -12.69
C ASP A 90 -6.52 5.12 -11.31
N THR A 91 -7.30 6.07 -10.79
CA THR A 91 -7.17 6.54 -9.41
C THR A 91 -8.19 5.82 -8.53
N VAL A 92 -7.71 5.23 -7.44
CA VAL A 92 -8.53 4.45 -6.50
C VAL A 92 -8.55 5.09 -5.12
N ASP A 93 -9.70 5.03 -4.44
CA ASP A 93 -9.82 5.30 -3.01
C ASP A 93 -9.35 4.07 -2.23
N VAL A 94 -8.37 4.27 -1.35
CA VAL A 94 -7.70 3.23 -0.56
C VAL A 94 -7.92 3.54 0.91
N ASP A 95 -8.60 2.62 1.61
CA ASP A 95 -8.60 2.58 3.06
C ASP A 95 -7.49 1.62 3.52
N LEU A 96 -6.63 2.07 4.42
CA LEU A 96 -5.50 1.31 4.92
C LEU A 96 -5.47 1.34 6.44
N ALA A 97 -5.18 0.19 7.06
CA ALA A 97 -4.95 0.08 8.50
C ALA A 97 -3.73 -0.81 8.77
N VAL A 98 -2.77 -0.31 9.56
CA VAL A 98 -1.60 -1.10 9.98
C VAL A 98 -2.03 -2.16 10.98
N ARG A 99 -1.54 -3.38 10.77
CA ARG A 99 -1.72 -4.52 11.66
C ARG A 99 -0.48 -4.62 12.57
N GLY A 100 -0.70 -4.54 13.88
CA GLY A 100 0.32 -4.71 14.92
C GLY A 100 0.69 -6.16 15.19
#